data_AF-A0A5E4KEY4-F1
#
_entry.id   AF-A0A5E4KEY4-F1
#
_cell.length_a   1.000
_cell.length_b   1.000
_cell.length_c   1.000
_cell.angle_alpha   90.00
_cell.angle_beta   90.00
_cell.angle_gamma   90.00
#
_symmetry.space_group_name_H-M   'P 1'
#
loop_
_entity.id
_entity.type
_entity.pdbx_description
1 polymer ?
#
loop_
_entity_poly.entity_id
_entity_poly.type
_entity_poly.pdbx_seq_one_letter_code
_entity_poly.pdbx_strand_id
1 'polypeptide(L)'
;MVFILYSLVELVRGNGAIAVLVFALLLSNFNELAKRLKVEGEFELDTSLRAFHVEVSFFVRTFFFIFVGLMFDVRALKSEVVIMAGIIFLILLVARILGVVVIGLSDKKLSPFAKSILSLMPRGLAAAVLALLPLSAGIIIPHFAQIVFSIIILTNLATTFGVFLIERKRSTAV
;
A
#
# COMPACT_ATOMS: atom_id res chain seq x y z
N MET A 1 -2.77 -21.00 -9.79
CA MET A 1 -4.19 -20.56 -9.80
C MET A 1 -4.32 -19.04 -9.80
N VAL A 2 -3.65 -18.32 -8.90
CA VAL A 2 -3.76 -16.85 -8.79
C VAL A 2 -3.40 -16.10 -10.09
N PHE A 3 -2.33 -16.50 -10.78
CA PHE A 3 -1.95 -15.93 -12.08
C PHE A 3 -2.96 -16.22 -13.20
N ILE A 4 -3.57 -17.41 -13.20
CA ILE A 4 -4.60 -17.77 -14.19
C ILE A 4 -5.82 -16.89 -14.00
N LEU A 5 -6.27 -16.70 -12.75
CA LEU A 5 -7.36 -15.78 -12.43
C LEU A 5 -7.04 -14.35 -12.88
N TYR A 6 -5.83 -13.88 -12.58
CA TYR A 6 -5.38 -12.56 -13.01
C TYR A 6 -5.50 -12.38 -14.53
N SER A 7 -4.91 -13.31 -15.31
CA SER A 7 -4.92 -13.24 -16.78
C SER A 7 -6.32 -13.37 -17.37
N LEU A 8 -7.18 -14.26 -16.83
CA LEU A 8 -8.56 -14.40 -17.29
C LEU A 8 -9.37 -13.12 -17.08
N VAL A 9 -9.19 -12.46 -15.93
CA VAL A 9 -9.89 -11.22 -15.63
C VAL A 9 -9.40 -10.08 -16.51
N GLU A 10 -8.09 -9.99 -16.81
CA GLU A 10 -7.56 -9.01 -17.75
C GLU A 10 -8.06 -9.23 -19.19
N LEU A 11 -8.26 -10.48 -19.63
CA LEU A 11 -8.83 -10.78 -20.95
C LEU A 11 -10.24 -10.19 -21.13
N VAL A 12 -11.03 -10.14 -20.06
CA VAL A 12 -12.38 -9.52 -20.05
C VAL A 12 -12.31 -8.02 -19.70
N ARG A 13 -11.11 -7.42 -19.72
CA ARG A 13 -10.85 -5.99 -19.38
C ARG A 13 -11.18 -5.62 -17.93
N GLY A 14 -11.20 -6.59 -17.02
CA GLY A 14 -11.30 -6.36 -15.58
C GLY A 14 -9.96 -6.04 -14.93
N ASN A 15 -9.97 -5.67 -13.64
CA ASN A 15 -8.75 -5.47 -12.87
C ASN A 15 -8.32 -6.79 -12.20
N GLY A 16 -7.32 -7.46 -12.78
CA GLY A 16 -6.80 -8.73 -12.28
C GLY A 16 -6.31 -8.66 -10.82
N ALA A 17 -5.73 -7.53 -10.40
CA ALA A 17 -5.26 -7.35 -9.02
C ALA A 17 -6.41 -7.35 -8.01
N ILE A 18 -7.54 -6.69 -8.33
CA ILE A 18 -8.75 -6.71 -7.49
C ILE A 18 -9.35 -8.11 -7.43
N ALA A 19 -9.40 -8.83 -8.56
CA ALA A 19 -9.93 -10.20 -8.56
C ALA A 19 -9.09 -11.15 -7.70
N VAL A 20 -7.77 -11.05 -7.77
CA VAL A 20 -6.85 -11.79 -6.90
C VAL A 20 -7.06 -11.45 -5.42
N LEU A 21 -7.25 -10.16 -5.09
CA LEU A 21 -7.55 -9.74 -3.72
C LEU A 21 -8.86 -10.35 -3.21
N VAL A 22 -9.93 -10.25 -3.98
CA VAL A 22 -11.24 -10.81 -3.62
C VAL A 22 -11.15 -12.32 -3.46
N PHE A 23 -10.49 -13.01 -4.39
CA PHE A 23 -10.26 -14.45 -4.31
C PHE A 23 -9.50 -14.85 -3.04
N ALA A 24 -8.41 -14.13 -2.70
CA ALA A 24 -7.65 -14.41 -1.49
C ALA A 24 -8.48 -14.16 -0.21
N LEU A 25 -9.33 -13.14 -0.19
CA LEU A 25 -10.25 -12.87 0.92
C LEU A 25 -11.29 -13.98 1.06
N LEU A 26 -11.87 -14.47 -0.05
CA LEU A 26 -12.80 -15.59 -0.05
C LEU A 26 -12.14 -16.87 0.48
N LEU A 27 -10.93 -17.17 -0.01
CA LEU A 27 -10.15 -18.33 0.40
C LEU A 27 -9.82 -18.31 1.90
N SER A 28 -9.39 -17.16 2.41
CA SER A 28 -9.07 -16.98 3.83
C SER A 28 -10.28 -17.07 4.75
N ASN A 29 -11.49 -16.89 4.24
CA ASN A 29 -12.74 -16.91 5.02
C ASN A 29 -13.65 -18.07 4.59
N PHE A 30 -13.13 -19.07 3.87
CA PHE A 30 -13.95 -20.11 3.25
C PHE A 30 -14.82 -20.85 4.27
N ASN A 31 -14.28 -21.24 5.42
CA ASN A 31 -15.02 -22.01 6.43
C ASN A 31 -16.23 -21.23 6.99
N GLU A 32 -16.10 -19.91 7.15
CA GLU A 32 -17.22 -19.04 7.57
C GLU A 32 -18.26 -18.89 6.44
N LEU A 33 -17.79 -18.77 5.20
CA LEU A 33 -18.65 -18.67 4.01
C LEU A 33 -19.42 -19.97 3.74
N ALA A 34 -18.77 -21.13 3.82
CA ALA A 34 -19.36 -22.45 3.62
C ALA A 34 -20.49 -22.73 4.63
N LYS A 35 -20.26 -22.39 5.91
CA LYS A 35 -21.28 -22.47 6.97
C LYS A 35 -22.51 -21.61 6.66
N ARG A 36 -22.31 -20.37 6.23
CA ARG A 36 -23.43 -19.46 5.88
C ARG A 36 -24.19 -19.89 4.64
N LEU A 37 -23.51 -20.46 3.66
CA LEU A 37 -24.10 -20.92 2.41
C LEU A 37 -24.65 -22.36 2.49
N LYS A 38 -24.55 -23.02 3.65
CA LYS A 38 -24.92 -24.43 3.87
C LYS A 38 -24.28 -25.37 2.84
N VAL A 39 -23.07 -25.04 2.41
CA VAL A 39 -22.28 -25.88 1.51
C VAL A 39 -21.48 -26.83 2.37
N GLU A 40 -21.58 -28.12 2.09
CA GLU A 40 -20.75 -29.13 2.73
C GLU A 40 -19.32 -29.02 2.20
N GLY A 41 -18.37 -28.80 3.10
CA GLY A 41 -16.96 -28.69 2.77
C GLY A 41 -16.20 -27.88 3.82
N GLU A 42 -15.13 -28.48 4.36
CA GLU A 42 -14.12 -27.76 5.12
C GLU A 42 -12.92 -27.52 4.21
N PHE A 43 -12.44 -26.29 4.19
CA PHE A 43 -11.23 -25.94 3.47
C PHE A 43 -10.20 -25.47 4.48
N GLU A 44 -9.18 -26.29 4.69
CA GLU A 44 -7.99 -25.88 5.42
C GLU A 44 -6.96 -25.39 4.42
N LEU A 45 -6.61 -24.12 4.55
CA LEU A 45 -5.46 -23.55 3.85
C LEU A 45 -4.21 -24.27 4.36
N ASP A 46 -3.59 -25.05 3.48
CA ASP A 46 -2.33 -25.72 3.78
C ASP A 46 -1.32 -24.68 4.30
N THR A 47 -0.79 -24.95 5.49
CA THR A 47 0.15 -24.06 6.17
C THR A 47 1.42 -23.92 5.36
N SER A 48 1.82 -24.97 4.64
CA SER A 48 3.00 -24.96 3.76
C SER A 48 2.80 -24.03 2.57
N LEU A 49 1.63 -24.09 1.91
CA LEU A 49 1.25 -23.17 0.84
C LEU A 49 1.22 -21.70 1.32
N ARG A 50 0.67 -21.45 2.51
CA ARG A 50 0.67 -20.10 3.12
C ARG A 50 2.09 -19.60 3.37
N ALA A 51 2.95 -20.43 3.95
CA ALA A 51 4.35 -20.09 4.22
C ALA A 51 5.10 -19.79 2.91
N PHE A 52 4.91 -20.61 1.88
CA PHE A 52 5.49 -20.37 0.56
C PHE A 52 5.05 -19.02 -0.03
N HIS A 53 3.76 -18.67 0.05
CA HIS A 53 3.28 -17.37 -0.41
C HIS A 53 3.87 -16.18 0.36
N VAL A 54 4.09 -16.34 1.67
CA VAL A 54 4.77 -15.33 2.49
C VAL A 54 6.21 -15.14 2.02
N GLU A 55 6.95 -16.23 1.79
CA GLU A 55 8.33 -16.17 1.31
C GLU A 55 8.43 -15.53 -0.07
N VAL A 56 7.55 -15.91 -1.02
CA VAL A 56 7.51 -15.28 -2.35
C VAL A 56 7.20 -13.79 -2.24
N SER A 57 6.23 -13.40 -1.39
CA SER A 57 5.88 -12.00 -1.18
C SER A 57 7.01 -11.21 -0.54
N PHE A 58 7.75 -11.82 0.39
CA PHE A 58 8.94 -11.23 1.01
C PHE A 58 10.06 -11.03 -0.01
N PHE A 59 10.34 -12.04 -0.82
CA PHE A 59 11.33 -11.98 -1.89
C PHE A 59 11.02 -10.86 -2.90
N VAL A 60 9.79 -10.83 -3.44
CA VAL A 60 9.36 -9.81 -4.41
C VAL A 60 9.44 -8.41 -3.81
N ARG A 61 9.03 -8.23 -2.55
CA ARG A 61 9.10 -6.95 -1.85
C ARG A 61 10.55 -6.47 -1.67
N THR A 62 11.45 -7.36 -1.28
CA THR A 62 12.87 -7.05 -1.10
C THR A 62 13.50 -6.65 -2.44
N PHE A 63 13.28 -7.46 -3.48
CA PHE A 63 13.76 -7.15 -4.82
C PHE A 63 13.24 -5.80 -5.33
N PHE A 64 11.96 -5.52 -5.09
CA PHE A 64 11.35 -4.25 -5.47
C PHE A 64 12.01 -3.04 -4.80
N PHE A 65 12.24 -3.10 -3.48
CA PHE A 65 12.89 -1.99 -2.79
C PHE A 65 14.35 -1.81 -3.20
N ILE A 66 15.07 -2.90 -3.48
CA ILE A 66 16.42 -2.83 -4.06
C ILE A 66 16.35 -2.14 -5.43
N PHE A 67 15.43 -2.55 -6.30
CA PHE A 67 15.27 -1.97 -7.62
C PHE A 67 14.92 -0.47 -7.58
N VAL A 68 13.99 -0.07 -6.70
CA VAL A 68 13.66 1.36 -6.47
C VAL A 68 14.90 2.12 -6.01
N GLY A 69 15.70 1.54 -5.10
CA GLY A 69 16.97 2.12 -4.66
C GLY A 69 17.99 2.28 -5.79
N LEU A 70 18.10 1.29 -6.68
CA LEU A 70 18.98 1.35 -7.85
C LEU A 70 18.53 2.39 -8.88
N MET A 71 17.22 2.56 -9.06
CA MET A 71 16.67 3.59 -9.94
C MET A 71 16.73 5.01 -9.34
N PHE A 72 17.02 5.12 -8.03
CA PHE A 72 17.08 6.39 -7.35
C PHE A 72 18.40 7.11 -7.64
N ASP A 73 18.38 8.00 -8.64
CA ASP A 73 19.52 8.85 -8.95
C ASP A 73 19.53 10.12 -8.09
N VAL A 74 20.44 10.16 -7.12
CA VAL A 74 20.68 11.34 -6.28
C VAL A 74 21.15 12.57 -7.06
N ARG A 75 21.78 12.40 -8.22
CA ARG A 75 22.21 13.51 -9.08
C ARG A 75 21.02 14.17 -9.78
N ALA A 76 19.94 13.41 -9.96
CA ALA A 76 18.69 13.91 -10.52
C ALA A 76 17.80 14.63 -9.48
N LEU A 77 18.20 14.67 -8.20
CA LEU A 77 17.55 15.46 -7.14
C LEU A 77 17.89 16.95 -7.28
N LYS A 78 17.44 17.56 -8.37
CA LYS A 78 17.46 19.02 -8.51
C LYS A 78 16.46 19.65 -7.53
N SER A 79 16.64 20.94 -7.26
CA SER A 79 15.72 21.73 -6.43
C SER A 79 14.27 21.59 -6.88
N GLU A 80 14.02 21.55 -8.19
CA GLU A 80 12.68 21.35 -8.79
C GLU A 80 12.00 20.05 -8.33
N VAL A 81 12.74 18.93 -8.30
CA VAL A 81 12.22 17.61 -7.91
C VAL A 81 11.84 17.61 -6.44
N VAL A 82 12.70 18.17 -5.59
CA VAL A 82 12.49 18.25 -4.14
C VAL A 82 11.30 19.15 -3.81
N ILE A 83 11.19 20.31 -4.47
CA ILE A 83 10.07 21.23 -4.28
C ILE A 83 8.76 20.56 -4.71
N MET A 84 8.73 19.92 -5.89
CA MET A 84 7.53 19.24 -6.39
C MET A 84 7.11 18.10 -5.47
N ALA A 85 8.05 17.26 -5.04
CA ALA A 85 7.78 16.18 -4.09
C ALA A 85 7.26 16.72 -2.74
N GLY A 86 7.80 17.85 -2.26
CA GLY A 86 7.35 18.52 -1.05
C GLY A 86 5.92 19.07 -1.17
N ILE A 87 5.58 19.70 -2.30
CA ILE A 87 4.22 20.20 -2.57
C ILE A 87 3.24 19.04 -2.60
N ILE A 88 3.54 17.96 -3.34
CA ILE A 88 2.67 16.78 -3.42
C ILE A 88 2.53 16.14 -2.04
N PHE A 89 3.63 16.02 -1.29
CA PHE A 89 3.60 15.52 0.08
C PHE A 89 2.66 16.34 0.98
N LEU A 90 2.72 17.68 0.90
CA LEU A 90 1.82 18.55 1.65
C LEU A 90 0.35 18.37 1.24
N ILE A 91 0.07 18.26 -0.06
CA ILE A 91 -1.28 17.96 -0.57
C ILE A 91 -1.79 16.64 -0.02
N LEU A 92 -0.96 15.59 -0.02
CA LEU A 92 -1.30 14.29 0.54
C LEU A 92 -1.57 14.37 2.05
N LEU A 93 -0.79 15.18 2.77
CA LEU A 93 -0.95 15.43 4.20
C LEU A 93 -2.28 16.12 4.50
N VAL A 94 -2.60 17.18 3.77
CA VAL A 94 -3.89 17.88 3.90
C VAL A 94 -5.05 16.95 3.57
N ALA A 95 -4.97 16.20 2.47
CA ALA A 95 -6.00 15.23 2.08
C ALA A 95 -6.24 14.18 3.17
N ARG A 96 -5.18 13.71 3.86
CA ARG A 96 -5.32 12.79 4.98
C ARG A 96 -5.97 13.43 6.20
N ILE A 97 -5.56 14.64 6.58
CA ILE A 97 -6.17 15.36 7.71
C ILE A 97 -7.67 15.51 7.47
N LEU A 98 -8.07 15.97 6.27
CA LEU A 98 -9.47 16.10 5.90
C LEU A 98 -10.22 14.77 6.01
N GLY A 99 -9.65 13.68 5.48
CA GLY A 99 -10.25 12.35 5.60
C GLY A 99 -10.45 11.90 7.06
N VAL A 100 -9.47 12.15 7.93
CA VAL A 100 -9.58 11.81 9.36
C VAL A 100 -10.64 12.65 10.06
N VAL A 101 -10.73 13.95 9.77
CA VAL A 101 -11.75 14.84 10.34
C VAL A 101 -13.15 14.38 9.93
N VAL A 102 -13.36 14.08 8.64
CA VAL A 102 -14.66 13.60 8.13
C VAL A 102 -15.06 12.28 8.80
N ILE A 103 -14.13 11.34 8.96
CA ILE A 103 -14.38 10.07 9.65
C ILE A 103 -14.68 10.29 11.13
N GLY A 104 -13.92 11.16 11.81
CA GLY A 104 -14.12 11.45 13.23
C GLY A 104 -15.44 12.17 13.54
N LEU A 105 -15.96 12.96 12.59
CA LEU A 105 -17.30 13.56 12.66
C LEU A 105 -18.41 12.52 12.42
N SER A 106 -18.17 11.55 11.55
CA SER A 106 -19.15 10.53 11.17
C SER A 106 -19.27 9.40 12.20
N ASP A 107 -18.16 9.02 12.84
CA ASP A 107 -18.13 7.94 13.83
C ASP A 107 -17.36 8.34 15.10
N LYS A 108 -18.11 8.62 16.17
CA LYS A 108 -17.57 8.99 17.49
C LYS A 108 -16.70 7.88 18.11
N LYS A 109 -16.84 6.61 17.69
CA LYS A 109 -15.99 5.51 18.17
C LYS A 109 -14.57 5.57 17.61
N LEU A 110 -14.39 6.21 16.45
CA LEU A 110 -13.09 6.35 15.78
C LEU A 110 -12.34 7.62 16.20
N SER A 111 -13.02 8.60 16.78
CA SER A 111 -12.44 9.86 17.25
C SER A 111 -11.23 9.69 18.20
N PRO A 112 -11.26 8.78 19.20
CA PRO A 112 -10.09 8.54 20.06
C PRO A 112 -8.85 8.04 19.31
N PHE A 113 -9.05 7.36 18.18
CA PHE A 113 -7.99 6.79 17.34
C PHE A 113 -7.55 7.73 16.21
N ALA A 114 -8.14 8.93 16.09
CA ALA A 114 -7.88 9.87 15.01
C ALA A 114 -6.38 10.16 14.80
N LYS A 115 -5.61 10.32 15.88
CA LYS A 115 -4.15 10.54 15.81
C LYS A 115 -3.42 9.33 15.22
N SER A 116 -3.78 8.11 15.63
CA SER A 116 -3.21 6.87 15.08
C SER A 116 -3.58 6.69 13.61
N ILE A 117 -4.83 6.97 13.24
CA ILE A 117 -5.31 6.90 11.86
C ILE A 117 -4.57 7.93 11.00
N LEU A 118 -4.35 9.15 11.51
CA LEU A 118 -3.61 10.20 10.80
C LEU A 118 -2.16 9.78 10.50
N SER A 119 -1.50 9.14 11.46
CA SER A 119 -0.11 8.68 11.34
C SER A 119 0.09 7.63 10.24
N LEU A 120 -0.94 6.83 9.95
CA LEU A 120 -0.89 5.76 8.94
C LEU A 120 -1.04 6.32 7.51
N MET A 121 0.02 6.92 6.99
CA MET A 121 0.07 7.37 5.59
C MET A 121 1.28 6.86 4.79
N PRO A 122 1.77 5.61 4.98
CA PRO A 122 2.89 5.14 4.20
C PRO A 122 2.47 4.97 2.74
N ARG A 123 3.30 5.46 1.80
CA ARG A 123 3.20 5.07 0.40
C ARG A 123 4.18 3.94 0.14
N GLY A 124 3.68 2.87 -0.46
CA GLY A 124 4.42 1.62 -0.60
C GLY A 124 4.67 1.23 -2.05
N LEU A 125 4.78 -0.09 -2.23
CA LEU A 125 5.12 -0.76 -3.47
C LEU A 125 4.21 -0.37 -4.65
N ALA A 126 2.90 -0.23 -4.41
CA ALA A 126 1.95 0.14 -5.45
C ALA A 126 2.31 1.48 -6.13
N ALA A 127 2.72 2.49 -5.36
CA ALA A 127 3.08 3.80 -5.93
C ALA A 127 4.31 3.72 -6.84
N ALA A 128 5.33 2.96 -6.44
CA ALA A 128 6.54 2.82 -7.25
C ALA A 128 6.34 1.91 -8.48
N VAL A 129 5.46 0.91 -8.43
CA VAL A 129 5.07 0.15 -9.63
C VAL A 129 4.36 1.08 -10.62
N LEU A 130 3.40 1.88 -10.13
CA LEU A 130 2.66 2.83 -10.97
C LEU A 130 3.58 3.92 -11.55
N ALA A 131 4.66 4.29 -10.87
CA ALA A 131 5.64 5.25 -11.36
C ALA A 131 6.34 4.80 -12.66
N LEU A 132 6.41 3.49 -12.90
CA LEU A 132 7.04 2.89 -14.07
C LEU A 132 6.08 2.73 -15.24
N LEU A 133 4.76 2.81 -15.02
CA LEU A 133 3.78 2.63 -16.09
C LEU A 133 3.91 3.64 -17.23
N PRO A 134 4.06 4.96 -16.98
CA PRO A 134 4.25 5.92 -18.06
C PRO A 134 5.48 5.58 -18.90
N LEU A 135 6.59 5.21 -18.24
CA LEU A 135 7.82 4.82 -18.92
C LEU A 135 7.62 3.57 -19.80
N SER A 136 6.90 2.56 -19.30
CA SER A 136 6.57 1.36 -20.08
C SER A 136 5.61 1.63 -21.25
N ALA A 137 4.78 2.67 -21.14
CA ALA A 137 3.89 3.12 -22.20
C ALA A 137 4.59 4.04 -23.22
N GLY A 138 5.90 4.29 -23.06
CA GLY A 138 6.68 5.20 -23.91
C GLY A 138 6.47 6.68 -23.60
N ILE A 139 5.76 7.02 -22.52
CA ILE A 139 5.52 8.40 -22.08
C ILE A 139 6.66 8.82 -21.17
N ILE A 140 7.57 9.63 -21.71
CA ILE A 140 8.72 10.15 -20.97
C ILE A 140 8.32 11.44 -20.27
N ILE A 141 8.04 11.33 -18.97
CA ILE A 141 7.82 12.50 -18.10
C ILE A 141 9.14 12.76 -17.36
N PRO A 142 9.76 13.94 -17.54
CA PRO A 142 11.00 14.28 -16.85
C PRO A 142 10.85 14.15 -15.34
N HIS A 143 11.82 13.49 -14.71
CA HIS A 143 11.94 13.36 -13.25
C HIS A 143 10.76 12.70 -12.51
N PHE A 144 9.80 12.09 -13.22
CA PHE A 144 8.58 11.56 -12.61
C PHE A 144 8.84 10.44 -11.59
N ALA A 145 9.67 9.46 -11.96
CA ALA A 145 10.04 8.38 -11.07
C ALA A 145 10.76 8.90 -9.80
N GLN A 146 11.66 9.87 -9.97
CA GLN A 146 12.38 10.50 -8.86
C GLN A 146 11.43 11.21 -7.90
N ILE A 147 10.45 11.97 -8.42
CA ILE A 147 9.42 12.63 -7.60
C ILE A 147 8.64 11.57 -6.79
N VAL A 148 8.16 10.50 -7.43
CA VAL A 148 7.39 9.45 -6.76
C VAL A 148 8.22 8.74 -5.69
N PHE A 149 9.48 8.41 -5.98
CA PHE A 149 10.37 7.77 -5.01
C PHE A 149 10.67 8.69 -3.83
N SER A 150 10.88 9.99 -4.05
CA SER A 150 11.02 10.97 -2.97
C SER A 150 9.77 11.02 -2.09
N ILE A 151 8.57 10.98 -2.67
CA ILE A 151 7.30 10.94 -1.91
C ILE A 151 7.20 9.65 -1.09
N ILE A 152 7.59 8.50 -1.63
CA ILE A 152 7.60 7.22 -0.90
C ILE A 152 8.49 7.32 0.34
N ILE A 153 9.70 7.86 0.19
CA ILE A 153 10.63 8.05 1.31
C ILE A 153 10.02 9.02 2.35
N LEU A 154 9.55 10.19 1.92
CA LEU A 154 8.98 11.21 2.82
C LEU A 154 7.76 10.69 3.59
N THR A 155 6.84 10.00 2.93
CA THR A 155 5.63 9.47 3.55
C THR A 155 5.92 8.32 4.52
N ASN A 156 6.89 7.46 4.20
CA ASN A 156 7.32 6.40 5.11
C ASN A 156 8.03 6.97 6.34
N LEU A 157 8.93 7.94 6.17
CA LEU A 157 9.55 8.64 7.29
C LEU A 157 8.49 9.32 8.17
N ALA A 158 7.57 10.08 7.57
CA ALA A 158 6.49 10.75 8.30
C ALA A 158 5.63 9.76 9.10
N THR A 159 5.32 8.60 8.51
CA THR A 159 4.58 7.53 9.19
C THR A 159 5.39 6.96 10.37
N THR A 160 6.67 6.64 10.17
CA THR A 160 7.55 6.12 11.23
C THR A 160 7.66 7.10 12.40
N PHE A 161 7.92 8.38 12.11
CA PHE A 161 7.96 9.42 13.14
C PHE A 161 6.60 9.61 13.83
N GLY A 162 5.50 9.61 13.08
CA GLY A 162 4.16 9.75 13.63
C GLY A 162 3.80 8.61 14.59
N VAL A 163 4.09 7.35 14.21
CA VAL A 163 3.83 6.17 15.04
C VAL A 163 4.68 6.22 16.31
N PHE A 164 5.97 6.51 16.18
CA PHE A 164 6.89 6.62 17.31
C PHE A 164 6.43 7.68 18.33
N LEU A 165 5.97 8.85 17.88
CA LEU A 165 5.47 9.90 18.76
C LEU A 165 4.18 9.51 19.48
N ILE A 166 3.28 8.77 18.82
CA ILE A 166 2.01 8.33 19.40
C ILE A 166 2.25 7.24 20.44
N GLU A 167 3.10 6.26 20.12
CA GLU A 167 3.42 5.15 21.01
C GLU A 167 4.13 5.63 22.27
N ARG A 168 5.08 6.56 22.14
CA ARG A 168 5.76 7.18 23.29
C ARG A 168 4.78 7.91 24.21
N LYS A 169 3.83 8.68 23.66
CA LYS A 169 2.81 9.38 24.48
C LYS A 169 1.87 8.41 25.20
N ARG A 170 1.57 7.26 24.60
CA ARG A 170 0.73 6.22 25.20
C ARG A 170 1.46 5.51 26.35
N SER A 171 2.77 5.29 26.22
CA SER A 171 3.61 4.68 27.27
C SER A 171 3.80 5.58 28.50
N THR A 172 3.73 6.90 28.36
CA THR A 172 3.83 7.84 29.50
C THR A 172 2.50 8.12 30.20
N ALA A 173 1.38 7.62 29.66
CA ALA A 173 0.03 7.83 30.19
C ALA A 173 -0.52 6.60 30.95
N VAL A 174 0.28 5.53 31.06
CA VAL A 174 0.06 4.33 31.87
C VAL A 174 1.01 4.41 33.07
#